data_AF-A0A5C7RBS1-F1
#
_entry.id   AF-A0A5C7RBS1-F1
#
_cell.length_a   1.000
_cell.length_b   1.000
_cell.length_c   1.000
_cell.angle_alpha   90.00
_cell.angle_beta   90.00
_cell.angle_gamma   90.00
#
_symmetry.space_group_name_H-M   'P 1'
#
loop_
_entity.id
_entity.type
_entity.pdbx_description
1 polymer ?
#
loop_
_entity_poly.entity_id
_entity_poly.type
_entity_poly.pdbx_seq_one_letter_code
_entity_poly.pdbx_strand_id
1 'polypeptide(L)'
;MQTVQVSLQLRGLTNLGSASLRIEGENMYMGFQEVQLAQQTNHDWRGSFSLPICSESEMHWRVTATLKASQQAYQAQFKLVTRR
;
A
#
# COMPACT_ATOMS: atom_id res chain seq x y z
N MET A 1 5.89 -7.51 15.78
CA MET A 1 5.51 -7.03 14.43
C MET A 1 4.87 -8.18 13.69
N GLN A 2 3.84 -7.92 12.90
CA GLN A 2 3.16 -8.96 12.11
C GLN A 2 3.36 -8.66 10.62
N THR A 3 3.84 -9.63 9.85
CA THR A 3 3.88 -9.49 8.40
C THR A 3 2.46 -9.61 7.85
N VAL A 4 2.04 -8.63 7.06
CA VAL A 4 0.75 -8.63 6.38
C VAL A 4 0.97 -8.52 4.89
N GLN A 5 0.14 -9.23 4.12
CA GLN A 5 0.13 -9.13 2.67
C GLN A 5 -0.75 -7.97 2.22
N VAL A 6 -0.33 -7.33 1.14
CA VAL A 6 -1.08 -6.28 0.47
C VAL A 6 -1.26 -6.67 -1.00
N SER A 7 -2.47 -6.46 -1.52
CA SER A 7 -2.78 -6.66 -2.92
C SER A 7 -3.42 -5.41 -3.50
N LEU A 8 -2.97 -5.00 -4.68
CA LEU A 8 -3.57 -3.94 -5.46
C LEU A 8 -4.13 -4.52 -6.75
N GLN A 9 -5.42 -4.27 -6.98
CA GLN A 9 -6.12 -4.68 -8.19
C GLN A 9 -6.39 -3.47 -9.08
N LEU A 10 -5.96 -3.55 -10.33
CA LEU A 10 -6.08 -2.47 -11.30
C LEU A 10 -7.18 -2.78 -12.31
N ARG A 11 -7.97 -1.77 -12.67
CA ARG A 11 -8.96 -1.84 -13.76
C ARG A 11 -8.72 -0.70 -14.73
N GLY A 12 -8.68 -0.99 -16.03
CA GLY A 12 -8.52 0.01 -17.08
C GLY A 12 -7.10 0.55 -17.28
N LEU A 13 -6.13 0.16 -16.44
CA LEU A 13 -4.71 0.46 -16.62
C LEU A 13 -3.98 -0.76 -17.20
N THR A 14 -3.28 -0.55 -18.31
CA THR A 14 -2.43 -1.55 -18.97
C THR A 14 -1.00 -1.02 -19.09
N ASN A 15 -0.01 -1.91 -19.19
CA ASN A 15 1.41 -1.56 -19.37
C ASN A 15 2.01 -0.73 -18.22
N LEU A 16 1.70 -1.11 -16.98
CA LEU A 16 2.31 -0.51 -15.80
C LEU A 16 3.75 -1.01 -15.63
N GLY A 17 4.70 -0.10 -15.50
CA GLY A 17 6.11 -0.45 -15.26
C GLY A 17 6.41 -0.74 -13.79
N SER A 18 5.76 -0.02 -12.86
CA SER A 18 5.88 -0.30 -11.43
C SER A 18 4.68 0.19 -10.63
N ALA A 19 4.45 -0.49 -9.51
CA ALA A 19 3.50 -0.09 -8.48
C ALA A 19 4.18 -0.10 -7.10
N SER A 20 4.00 0.95 -6.33
CA SER A 20 4.46 1.01 -4.94
C SER A 20 3.37 1.54 -4.02
N LEU A 21 3.42 1.15 -2.75
CA LEU A 21 2.58 1.68 -1.68
C LEU A 21 3.45 2.40 -0.66
N ARG A 22 3.05 3.60 -0.25
CA ARG A 22 3.51 4.26 0.96
C ARG A 22 2.45 4.09 2.04
N ILE A 23 2.81 3.53 3.19
CA ILE A 23 1.89 3.23 4.30
C ILE A 23 2.36 3.99 5.53
N GLU A 24 1.48 4.81 6.11
CA GLU A 24 1.78 5.63 7.29
C GLU A 24 0.59 5.70 8.26
N GLY A 25 0.88 5.77 9.56
CA GLY A 25 -0.14 5.93 10.61
C GLY A 25 -0.60 7.38 10.72
N GLU A 26 -1.91 7.62 10.73
CA GLU A 26 -2.51 8.96 10.85
C GLU A 26 -2.71 9.38 12.31
N ASN A 27 -3.15 8.47 13.18
CA ASN A 27 -3.40 8.76 14.60
C ASN A 27 -2.17 8.53 15.49
N MET A 28 -1.14 7.84 15.01
CA MET A 28 0.16 7.72 15.66
C MET A 28 1.27 7.59 14.60
N TYR A 29 2.13 8.60 14.50
CA TYR A 29 3.17 8.65 13.48
C TYR A 29 4.39 7.81 13.89
N MET A 30 4.66 6.74 13.13
CA MET A 30 5.81 5.84 13.31
C MET A 30 6.78 5.88 12.12
N GLY A 31 6.73 6.96 11.33
CA GLY A 31 7.32 6.99 9.99
C GLY A 31 6.40 6.36 8.94
N PHE A 32 6.98 6.00 7.79
CA PHE A 32 6.27 5.35 6.70
C PHE A 32 7.05 4.13 6.21
N GLN A 33 6.31 3.15 5.69
CA GLN A 33 6.88 2.01 4.98
C GLN A 33 6.60 2.15 3.50
N GLU A 34 7.63 1.94 2.68
CA GLU A 34 7.48 1.87 1.22
C GLU A 34 7.54 0.41 0.78
N VAL A 35 6.52 -0.03 0.05
CA VAL A 35 6.35 -1.40 -0.40
C VAL A 35 6.35 -1.40 -1.92
N GLN A 36 7.40 -1.95 -2.53
CA GLN A 36 7.37 -2.24 -3.96
C GLN A 36 6.49 -3.46 -4.19
N LEU A 37 5.53 -3.35 -5.11
CA LEU A 37 4.65 -4.45 -5.45
C LEU A 37 5.21 -5.22 -6.64
N ALA A 38 5.19 -6.54 -6.53
CA ALA A 38 5.50 -7.44 -7.64
C ALA A 38 4.23 -7.74 -8.42
N GLN A 39 4.31 -7.60 -9.74
CA GLN A 39 3.23 -7.97 -10.64
C GLN A 39 3.00 -9.49 -10.57
N GLN A 40 1.76 -9.89 -10.31
CA GLN A 40 1.33 -11.30 -10.31
C GLN A 40 0.60 -11.64 -11.60
N THR A 41 -0.25 -10.72 -12.06
CA THR A 41 -0.96 -10.79 -13.36
C THR A 41 -0.99 -9.38 -13.96
N ASN A 42 -1.58 -9.21 -15.15
CA ASN A 42 -1.75 -7.87 -15.75
C ASN A 42 -2.52 -6.89 -14.86
N HIS A 43 -3.33 -7.38 -13.92
CA HIS A 43 -4.20 -6.56 -13.09
C HIS A 43 -3.96 -6.73 -11.58
N ASP A 44 -3.21 -7.75 -11.16
CA ASP A 44 -2.94 -8.00 -9.75
C ASP A 44 -1.47 -7.76 -9.41
N TRP A 45 -1.24 -6.95 -8.37
CA TRP A 45 0.06 -6.63 -7.83
C TRP A 45 0.08 -6.97 -6.35
N ARG A 46 1.16 -7.58 -5.85
CA ARG A 46 1.26 -8.02 -4.46
C ARG A 46 2.57 -7.61 -3.81
N GLY A 47 2.51 -7.41 -2.50
CA GLY A 47 3.67 -7.18 -1.66
C GLY A 47 3.36 -7.55 -0.22
N SER A 48 4.28 -7.25 0.67
CA SER A 48 4.11 -7.45 2.09
C SER A 48 4.79 -6.33 2.85
N PHE A 49 4.24 -5.98 4.02
CA PHE A 49 4.87 -5.06 4.94
C PHE A 49 4.76 -5.55 6.37
N SER A 50 5.57 -4.96 7.25
CA SER A 50 5.56 -5.27 8.67
C SER A 50 4.58 -4.34 9.35
N LEU A 51 3.40 -4.84 9.72
CA LEU A 51 2.47 -4.08 10.54
C LEU A 51 3.05 -3.96 11.96
N PRO A 52 3.35 -2.72 12.42
CA PRO A 52 3.77 -2.50 13.79
C PRO A 52 2.65 -2.93 14.74
N ILE A 53 3.01 -3.65 15.80
CA ILE A 53 2.04 -3.96 16.86
C ILE A 53 1.90 -2.71 17.71
N CYS A 54 0.69 -2.18 17.78
CA CYS A 54 0.38 -0.95 18.48
C CYS A 54 -0.28 -1.30 19.83
N SER A 55 -0.04 -0.49 20.86
CA SER A 55 -0.82 -0.56 22.11
C SER A 55 -2.23 0.02 21.96
N GLU A 56 -2.44 0.82 20.92
CA GLU A 56 -3.73 1.43 20.61
C GLU A 56 -4.79 0.38 20.24
N SER A 57 -6.01 0.61 20.71
CA SER A 57 -7.17 -0.22 20.38
C SER A 57 -7.58 -0.10 18.91
N GLU A 58 -7.31 1.05 18.30
CA GLU A 58 -7.60 1.35 16.90
C GLU A 58 -6.45 2.16 16.28
N MET A 59 -6.03 1.78 15.07
CA MET A 59 -5.05 2.50 14.29
C MET A 59 -5.62 2.93 12.95
N HIS A 60 -5.41 4.18 12.59
CA HIS A 60 -5.80 4.77 11.32
C HIS A 60 -4.57 4.86 10.43
N TRP A 61 -4.70 4.38 9.20
CA TRP A 61 -3.59 4.29 8.25
C TRP A 61 -3.95 5.02 6.97
N ARG A 62 -2.99 5.78 6.45
CA ARG A 62 -3.02 6.32 5.10
C ARG A 62 -2.14 5.44 4.23
N VAL A 63 -2.72 4.93 3.15
CA VAL A 63 -2.00 4.19 2.11
C VAL A 63 -2.06 4.98 0.83
N THR A 64 -0.90 5.36 0.31
CA THR A 64 -0.76 6.04 -0.98
C THR A 64 -0.19 5.06 -1.98
N ALA A 65 -0.97 4.69 -2.99
CA ALA A 65 -0.52 3.91 -4.12
C ALA A 65 0.04 4.84 -5.20
N THR A 66 1.26 4.58 -5.66
CA THR A 66 1.89 5.25 -6.80
C THR A 66 2.08 4.23 -7.91
N LEU A 67 1.52 4.51 -9.08
CA LEU A 67 1.57 3.65 -10.26
C LEU A 67 2.29 4.38 -11.38
N LYS A 68 3.39 3.81 -11.88
CA LYS A 68 4.17 4.41 -12.96
C LYS A 68 3.97 3.61 -14.25
N ALA A 69 3.36 4.25 -15.24
CA ALA A 69 3.35 3.82 -16.63
C ALA A 69 4.41 4.60 -17.43
N SER A 70 4.67 4.19 -18.68
CA SER A 70 5.77 4.70 -19.51
C SER A 70 5.81 6.22 -19.67
N GLN A 71 4.65 6.89 -19.65
CA GLN A 71 4.52 8.33 -19.86
C GLN A 71 3.69 9.05 -18.80
N GLN A 72 3.17 8.32 -17.81
CA GLN A 72 2.25 8.89 -16.82
C GLN A 72 2.41 8.21 -15.47
N ALA A 73 2.27 8.99 -14.40
CA ALA A 73 2.12 8.49 -13.05
C ALA A 73 0.67 8.69 -12.58
N TYR A 74 0.14 7.70 -11.87
CA TYR A 74 -1.15 7.77 -11.21
C TYR A 74 -0.94 7.63 -9.71
N GLN A 75 -1.74 8.33 -8.93
CA GLN A 75 -1.72 8.24 -7.48
C GLN A 75 -3.14 8.05 -6.96
N ALA A 76 -3.30 7.14 -6.00
CA ALA A 76 -4.55 6.92 -5.30
C ALA A 76 -4.27 6.81 -3.80
N GLN A 77 -5.15 7.39 -2.98
CA GLN A 77 -5.04 7.35 -1.53
C GLN A 77 -6.19 6.54 -0.94
N PHE A 78 -5.86 5.68 0.01
CA PHE A 78 -6.79 4.85 0.77
C PHE A 78 -6.63 5.15 2.26
N LYS A 79 -7.75 5.12 2.98
CA LYS A 79 -7.77 5.17 4.45
C LYS A 79 -8.15 3.79 4.95
N LEU A 80 -7.31 3.20 5.79
CA LEU A 80 -7.52 1.87 6.37
C LEU A 80 -7.54 1.97 7.90
N VAL A 81 -8.21 1.00 8.53
CA VAL A 81 -8.27 0.90 9.99
C VAL A 81 -7.94 -0.52 10.40
N THR A 82 -7.13 -0.66 11.45
CA THR A 82 -6.91 -1.94 12.14
C THR A 82 -7.43 -1.83 13.56
N ARG A 83 -8.14 -2.86 14.02
CA ARG A 83 -8.70 -2.96 15.38
C ARG A 83 -8.19 -4.24 16.03
N ARG A 84 -7.97 -4.20 17.34
CA ARG A 84 -7.61 -5.37 18.14
C ARG A 84 -8.83 -6.10 18.66
#